data_AF-A0A165IXY9-F1
#
_entry.id   AF-A0A165IXY9-F1
#
_cell.length_a   1.000
_cell.length_b   1.000
_cell.length_c   1.000
_cell.angle_alpha   90.00
_cell.angle_beta   90.00
_cell.angle_gamma   90.00
#
_symmetry.space_group_name_H-M   'P 1'
#
loop_
_entity.id
_entity.type
_entity.pdbx_description
1 polymer ?
#
loop_
_entity_poly.entity_id
_entity_poly.type
_entity_poly.pdbx_seq_one_letter_code
_entity_poly.pdbx_strand_id
1 'polypeptide(L)'
;MLLKVGDLARRTGLTVRTLHHYDEIGLLTPSGRSEAGYRLYSQADVQRLHGIQTMRQMGLALSDIGTLLAGDGVAPERIIGQQIRALDQQIAQASELRARLTMLRDGLMAGAEPNMGNWLEALALMTTYGKYFSSAELKQIFTNWSLIEADWLVVKDLVRDAMDRQLPPDAPEVQALAYRWMALMLHWMGGDLDLLERWGHMFRTEPSTQGRNHAPPGEMIEYVEAAIKLRMALLEKYLTRDDLRALGHVPHTHWAALEADVQQLLALRLPSHHPDAITAALRWNALFDQLTGQRPGLRQKLLAASANEPLLQAGSPLSAPVRAYLHAALACAAPAAAHAPRPELPSKEF
;
A
#
# COMPACT_ATOMS: atom_id res chain seq x y z
N MET A 1 48.01 -42.85 -5.84
CA MET A 1 47.76 -43.34 -7.22
C MET A 1 47.43 -42.13 -8.10
N LEU A 2 48.01 -42.04 -9.30
CA LEU A 2 47.75 -40.95 -10.25
C LEU A 2 46.74 -41.42 -11.31
N LEU A 3 45.74 -40.60 -11.63
CA LEU A 3 44.70 -40.89 -12.62
C LEU A 3 44.95 -40.10 -13.91
N LYS A 4 44.84 -40.78 -15.06
CA LYS A 4 44.83 -40.09 -16.36
C LYS A 4 43.53 -39.30 -16.53
N VAL A 5 43.57 -38.22 -17.31
CA VAL A 5 42.40 -37.36 -17.55
C VAL A 5 41.15 -38.12 -18.02
N GLY A 6 41.30 -39.15 -18.86
CA GLY A 6 40.16 -39.98 -19.31
C GLY A 6 39.57 -40.87 -18.22
N ASP A 7 40.37 -41.34 -17.28
CA ASP A 7 39.90 -42.11 -16.12
C ASP A 7 39.21 -41.20 -15.11
N LEU A 8 39.75 -39.99 -14.91
CA LEU A 8 39.13 -38.97 -14.07
C LEU A 8 37.78 -38.53 -14.62
N ALA A 9 37.70 -38.26 -15.93
CA ALA A 9 36.46 -37.92 -16.64
C ALA A 9 35.38 -38.99 -16.41
N ARG A 10 35.72 -40.27 -16.64
CA ARG A 10 34.78 -41.40 -16.43
C ARG A 10 34.32 -41.51 -14.98
N ARG A 11 35.22 -41.36 -14.02
CA ARG A 11 34.89 -41.49 -12.58
C ARG A 11 34.04 -40.34 -12.05
N THR A 12 34.14 -39.16 -12.65
CA THR A 12 33.52 -37.92 -12.14
C THR A 12 32.33 -37.46 -12.98
N GLY A 13 32.00 -38.19 -14.06
CA GLY A 13 30.91 -37.85 -14.98
C GLY A 13 31.17 -36.60 -15.83
N LEU A 14 32.40 -36.06 -15.81
CA LEU A 14 32.77 -34.87 -16.57
C LEU A 14 33.35 -35.25 -17.92
N THR A 15 33.25 -34.33 -18.87
CA THR A 15 33.96 -34.48 -20.15
C THR A 15 35.45 -34.13 -19.98
N VAL A 16 36.31 -34.76 -20.78
CA VAL A 16 37.74 -34.38 -20.85
C VAL A 16 37.89 -32.89 -21.20
N ARG A 17 36.98 -32.36 -22.03
CA ARG A 17 36.93 -30.93 -22.37
C ARG A 17 36.70 -30.05 -21.14
N THR A 18 35.79 -30.43 -20.23
CA THR A 18 35.56 -29.69 -18.99
C THR A 18 36.79 -29.70 -18.09
N LEU A 19 37.49 -30.83 -17.98
CA LEU A 19 38.73 -30.93 -17.19
C LEU A 19 39.87 -30.10 -17.80
N HIS A 20 39.99 -30.05 -19.14
CA HIS A 20 40.93 -29.16 -19.81
C HIS A 20 40.59 -27.69 -19.59
N HIS A 21 39.31 -27.33 -19.66
CA HIS A 21 38.88 -25.97 -19.36
C HIS A 21 39.23 -25.57 -17.92
N TYR A 22 39.04 -26.46 -16.94
CA TYR A 22 39.42 -26.19 -15.55
C TYR A 22 40.93 -26.04 -15.35
N ASP A 23 41.75 -26.76 -16.11
CA ASP A 23 43.21 -26.59 -16.15
C ASP A 23 43.58 -25.22 -16.78
N GLU A 24 42.97 -24.87 -17.91
CA GLU A 24 43.21 -23.60 -18.62
C GLU A 24 42.92 -22.36 -17.77
N ILE A 25 41.85 -22.39 -16.97
CA ILE A 25 41.49 -21.29 -16.06
C ILE A 25 42.17 -21.38 -14.68
N GLY A 26 43.05 -22.37 -14.48
CA GLY A 26 43.78 -22.58 -13.21
C GLY A 26 42.92 -23.09 -12.05
N LEU A 27 41.67 -23.51 -12.31
CA LEU A 27 40.75 -23.99 -11.28
C LEU A 27 41.11 -25.40 -10.78
N LEU A 28 41.55 -26.27 -11.70
CA LEU A 28 42.06 -27.61 -11.40
C LEU A 28 43.28 -27.92 -12.28
N THR A 29 44.46 -27.73 -11.73
CA THR A 29 45.73 -28.06 -12.39
C THR A 29 46.15 -29.50 -12.11
N PRO A 30 46.65 -30.25 -13.10
CA PRO A 30 47.12 -31.62 -12.91
C PRO A 30 48.39 -31.66 -12.05
N SER A 31 48.44 -32.57 -11.08
CA SER A 31 49.63 -32.81 -10.23
C SER A 31 50.88 -33.25 -11.00
N GLY A 32 50.74 -33.75 -12.23
CA GLY A 32 51.89 -34.12 -13.05
C GLY A 32 51.54 -34.46 -14.48
N ARG A 33 52.56 -34.87 -15.25
CA ARG A 33 52.41 -35.40 -16.60
C ARG A 33 53.16 -36.72 -16.72
N SER A 34 52.61 -37.67 -17.47
CA SER A 34 53.31 -38.93 -17.81
C SER A 34 54.46 -38.65 -18.79
N GLU A 35 55.38 -39.59 -18.95
CA GLU A 35 56.43 -39.54 -19.98
C GLU A 35 55.89 -39.29 -21.40
N ALA A 36 54.71 -39.83 -21.72
CA ALA A 36 54.02 -39.61 -23.00
C ALA A 36 53.20 -38.28 -23.06
N GLY A 37 53.35 -37.38 -22.09
CA GLY A 37 52.71 -36.05 -22.07
C GLY A 37 51.28 -35.96 -21.52
N TYR A 38 50.65 -37.08 -21.15
CA TYR A 38 49.29 -37.09 -20.58
C TYR A 38 49.21 -36.44 -19.20
N ARG A 39 48.13 -35.69 -18.94
CA ARG A 39 47.82 -35.12 -17.62
C ARG A 39 47.51 -36.20 -16.59
N LEU A 40 48.14 -36.08 -15.41
CA LEU A 40 47.99 -36.99 -14.28
C LEU A 40 47.46 -36.23 -13.07
N TYR A 41 46.40 -36.76 -12.47
CA TYR A 41 45.72 -36.16 -11.32
C TYR A 41 45.91 -37.01 -10.07
N SER A 42 46.29 -36.37 -8.97
CA SER A 42 46.45 -37.00 -7.67
C SER A 42 45.11 -37.18 -6.94
N GLN A 43 45.13 -37.85 -5.79
CA GLN A 43 43.96 -37.95 -4.92
C GLN A 43 43.51 -36.58 -4.38
N ALA A 44 44.45 -35.65 -4.14
CA ALA A 44 44.15 -34.28 -3.74
C ALA A 44 43.41 -33.53 -4.86
N ASP A 45 43.81 -33.74 -6.13
CA ASP A 45 43.12 -33.16 -7.28
C ASP A 45 41.68 -33.68 -7.41
N VAL A 46 41.47 -34.97 -7.11
CA VAL A 46 40.12 -35.57 -7.09
C VAL A 46 39.25 -34.93 -5.99
N GLN A 47 39.80 -34.70 -4.80
CA GLN A 47 39.09 -34.03 -3.71
C GLN A 47 38.76 -32.57 -4.06
N ARG A 48 39.72 -31.84 -4.64
CA ARG A 48 39.49 -30.48 -5.15
C ARG A 48 38.39 -30.46 -6.20
N LEU A 49 38.41 -31.42 -7.13
CA LEU A 49 37.39 -31.55 -8.16
C LEU A 49 36.00 -31.85 -7.58
N HIS A 50 35.90 -32.67 -6.53
CA HIS A 50 34.61 -32.88 -5.84
C HIS A 50 34.10 -31.57 -5.22
N GLY A 51 34.97 -30.80 -4.57
CA GLY A 51 34.60 -29.47 -4.05
C GLY A 51 34.09 -28.53 -5.15
N ILE A 52 34.78 -28.47 -6.29
CA ILE A 52 34.35 -27.68 -7.46
C ILE A 52 32.95 -28.13 -7.92
N GLN A 53 32.70 -29.44 -8.03
CA GLN A 53 31.41 -29.96 -8.47
C GLN A 53 30.29 -29.62 -7.50
N THR A 54 30.49 -29.81 -6.19
CA THR A 54 29.48 -29.49 -5.18
C THR A 54 29.13 -28.01 -5.19
N MET A 55 30.13 -27.12 -5.27
CA MET A 55 29.88 -25.67 -5.34
C MET A 55 29.20 -25.27 -6.66
N ARG A 56 29.54 -25.90 -7.79
CA ARG A 56 28.82 -25.69 -9.05
C ARG A 56 27.36 -26.10 -8.98
N GLN A 57 27.06 -27.22 -8.31
CA GLN A 57 25.67 -27.67 -8.10
C GLN A 57 24.88 -26.70 -7.23
N MET A 58 25.53 -25.96 -6.33
CA MET A 58 24.94 -24.88 -5.54
C MET A 58 24.79 -23.55 -6.30
N GLY A 59 25.17 -23.51 -7.58
CA GLY A 59 24.99 -22.34 -8.44
C GLY A 59 26.13 -21.31 -8.41
N LEU A 60 27.26 -21.61 -7.75
CA LEU A 60 28.42 -20.71 -7.72
C LEU A 60 29.10 -20.63 -9.10
N ALA A 61 29.57 -19.43 -9.45
CA ALA A 61 30.38 -19.20 -10.65
C ALA A 61 31.79 -19.80 -10.49
N LEU A 62 32.42 -20.23 -11.59
CA LEU A 62 33.76 -20.84 -11.53
C LEU A 62 34.83 -19.91 -10.94
N SER A 63 34.70 -18.60 -11.17
CA SER A 63 35.59 -17.58 -10.60
C SER A 63 35.55 -17.56 -9.07
N ASP A 64 34.33 -17.64 -8.51
CA ASP A 64 34.10 -17.60 -7.07
C ASP A 64 34.59 -18.89 -6.41
N ILE A 65 34.35 -20.03 -7.06
CA ILE A 65 34.87 -21.34 -6.65
C ILE A 65 36.40 -21.34 -6.62
N GLY A 66 37.04 -20.75 -7.63
CA GLY A 66 38.50 -20.57 -7.66
C GLY A 66 39.00 -19.79 -6.45
N THR A 67 38.35 -18.66 -6.15
CA THR A 67 38.69 -17.79 -5.01
C THR A 67 38.54 -18.51 -3.67
N LEU A 68 37.43 -19.26 -3.50
CA LEU A 68 37.17 -20.05 -2.30
C LEU A 68 38.22 -21.14 -2.07
N LEU A 69 38.64 -21.81 -3.14
CA LEU A 69 39.60 -22.91 -3.09
C LEU A 69 41.06 -22.46 -3.04
N ALA A 70 41.35 -21.20 -3.38
CA ALA A 70 42.68 -20.61 -3.26
C ALA A 70 42.94 -20.08 -1.84
N GLY A 71 41.88 -19.73 -1.10
CA GLY A 71 42.00 -19.17 0.25
C GLY A 71 42.50 -17.72 0.25
N ASP A 72 42.29 -16.99 -0.84
CA ASP A 72 42.81 -15.62 -1.13
C ASP A 72 42.20 -14.51 -0.23
N GLY A 73 41.90 -14.80 1.04
CA GLY A 73 41.44 -13.80 2.02
C GLY A 73 40.01 -13.30 1.81
N VAL A 74 39.28 -13.80 0.82
CA VAL A 74 37.83 -13.57 0.71
C VAL A 74 37.11 -14.54 1.62
N ALA A 75 36.46 -14.01 2.66
CA ALA A 75 35.61 -14.76 3.58
C ALA A 75 34.57 -15.59 2.79
N PRO A 76 34.61 -16.94 2.83
CA PRO A 76 33.65 -17.81 2.13
C PRO A 76 32.19 -17.47 2.38
N GLU A 77 31.90 -16.99 3.60
CA GLU A 77 30.61 -16.51 4.05
C GLU A 77 30.08 -15.38 3.16
N ARG A 78 30.96 -14.52 2.64
CA ARG A 78 30.59 -13.39 1.78
C ARG A 78 30.11 -13.86 0.40
N ILE A 79 30.83 -14.80 -0.21
CA ILE A 79 30.49 -15.35 -1.54
C ILE A 79 29.19 -16.14 -1.45
N ILE A 80 29.08 -17.03 -0.46
CA ILE A 80 27.85 -17.80 -0.21
C ILE A 80 26.69 -16.86 0.08
N GLY A 81 26.89 -15.84 0.92
CA GLY A 81 25.88 -14.83 1.23
C GLY A 81 25.45 -14.01 0.01
N GLN A 82 26.34 -13.73 -0.95
CA GLN A 82 25.97 -13.10 -2.23
C GLN A 82 25.10 -14.01 -3.08
N GLN A 83 25.45 -15.30 -3.18
CA GLN A 83 24.66 -16.27 -3.94
C GLN A 83 23.26 -16.48 -3.34
N ILE A 84 23.15 -16.57 -2.01
CA ILE A 84 21.86 -16.67 -1.31
C ILE A 84 20.99 -15.45 -1.65
N ARG A 85 21.54 -14.23 -1.54
CA ARG A 85 20.79 -13.01 -1.89
C ARG A 85 20.35 -12.97 -3.36
N ALA A 86 21.18 -13.44 -4.28
CA ALA A 86 20.83 -13.52 -5.69
C ALA A 86 19.66 -14.50 -5.94
N LEU A 87 19.68 -15.66 -5.27
CA LEU A 87 18.58 -16.62 -5.32
C LEU A 87 17.31 -16.07 -4.70
N ASP A 88 17.40 -15.40 -3.55
CA ASP A 88 16.25 -14.75 -2.91
C ASP A 88 15.60 -13.70 -3.84
N GLN A 89 16.41 -12.92 -4.56
CA GLN A 89 15.92 -11.98 -5.57
C GLN A 89 15.22 -12.69 -6.74
N GLN A 90 15.77 -13.80 -7.23
CA GLN A 90 15.14 -14.59 -8.29
C GLN A 90 13.82 -15.21 -7.82
N ILE A 91 13.76 -15.72 -6.59
CA ILE A 91 12.54 -16.26 -5.98
C ILE A 91 11.49 -15.17 -5.84
N ALA A 92 11.87 -13.97 -5.37
CA ALA A 92 10.96 -12.84 -5.26
C ALA A 92 10.37 -12.45 -6.62
N GLN A 93 11.20 -12.33 -7.66
CA GLN A 93 10.77 -12.01 -9.03
C GLN A 93 9.84 -13.10 -9.62
N ALA A 94 10.21 -14.37 -9.46
CA ALA A 94 9.41 -15.50 -9.96
C ALA A 94 8.07 -15.60 -9.22
N SER A 95 8.05 -15.35 -7.90
CA SER A 95 6.84 -15.35 -7.08
C SER A 95 5.89 -14.24 -7.48
N GLU A 96 6.41 -13.04 -7.73
CA GLU A 96 5.64 -11.90 -8.23
C GLU A 96 5.05 -12.18 -9.62
N LEU A 97 5.84 -12.72 -10.55
CA LEU A 97 5.34 -13.11 -11.87
C LEU A 97 4.23 -14.17 -11.77
N ARG A 98 4.41 -15.19 -10.92
CA ARG A 98 3.39 -16.21 -10.66
C ARG A 98 2.11 -15.59 -10.12
N ALA A 99 2.21 -14.63 -9.19
CA ALA A 99 1.04 -13.96 -8.62
C ALA A 99 0.27 -13.15 -9.69
N ARG A 100 0.98 -12.42 -10.57
CA ARG A 100 0.38 -11.73 -11.73
C ARG A 100 -0.34 -12.68 -12.67
N LEU A 101 0.30 -13.80 -13.03
CA LEU A 101 -0.32 -14.83 -13.88
C LEU A 101 -1.56 -15.46 -13.23
N THR A 102 -1.55 -15.61 -11.91
CA THR A 102 -2.69 -16.11 -11.14
C THR A 102 -3.86 -15.13 -11.17
N MET A 103 -3.60 -13.84 -10.91
CA MET A 103 -4.63 -12.79 -11.02
C MET A 103 -5.23 -12.73 -12.43
N LEU A 104 -4.39 -12.83 -13.47
CA LEU A 104 -4.85 -12.86 -14.85
C LEU A 104 -5.77 -14.05 -15.12
N ARG A 105 -5.35 -15.26 -14.71
CA ARG A 105 -6.15 -16.48 -14.87
C ARG A 105 -7.50 -16.35 -14.15
N ASP A 106 -7.50 -15.88 -12.90
CA ASP A 106 -8.71 -15.79 -12.09
C ASP A 106 -9.68 -14.74 -12.67
N GLY A 107 -9.17 -13.62 -13.19
CA GLY A 107 -9.97 -12.63 -13.92
C GLY A 107 -10.60 -13.17 -15.20
N LEU A 108 -9.87 -14.00 -15.96
CA LEU A 108 -10.40 -14.67 -17.16
C LEU A 108 -11.49 -15.70 -16.83
N MET A 109 -11.35 -16.42 -15.71
CA MET A 109 -12.33 -17.44 -15.28
C MET A 109 -13.60 -16.84 -14.69
N ALA A 110 -13.55 -15.59 -14.19
CA ALA A 110 -14.70 -14.91 -13.57
C ALA A 110 -15.76 -14.41 -14.58
N GLY A 111 -15.61 -14.70 -15.89
CA GLY A 111 -16.63 -14.38 -16.89
C GLY A 111 -16.71 -12.88 -17.25
N ALA A 112 -15.69 -12.09 -16.92
CA ALA A 112 -15.51 -10.79 -17.55
C ALA A 112 -15.26 -11.04 -19.04
N GLU A 113 -16.29 -10.92 -19.89
CA GLU A 113 -16.14 -11.06 -21.34
C GLU A 113 -15.01 -10.13 -21.79
N PRO A 114 -13.86 -10.68 -22.23
CA PRO A 114 -12.80 -9.85 -22.71
C PRO A 114 -13.22 -9.44 -24.11
N ASN A 115 -13.89 -8.29 -24.21
CA ASN A 115 -13.87 -7.58 -25.48
C ASN A 115 -12.38 -7.48 -25.86
N MET A 116 -11.95 -8.01 -27.00
CA MET A 116 -10.53 -8.28 -27.28
C MET A 116 -9.64 -7.02 -27.20
N GLY A 117 -10.25 -5.82 -27.20
CA GLY A 117 -9.60 -4.55 -26.86
C GLY A 117 -9.21 -4.37 -25.38
N ASN A 118 -9.97 -4.92 -24.43
CA ASN A 118 -9.72 -4.82 -22.98
C ASN A 118 -8.62 -5.76 -22.45
N TRP A 119 -8.29 -6.85 -23.14
CA TRP A 119 -7.36 -7.86 -22.60
C TRP A 119 -5.88 -7.46 -22.75
N LEU A 120 -5.49 -6.92 -23.90
CA LEU A 120 -4.15 -6.36 -24.09
C LEU A 120 -3.95 -5.10 -23.25
N GLU A 121 -5.02 -4.32 -23.05
CA GLU A 121 -5.02 -3.17 -22.15
C GLU A 121 -4.89 -3.58 -20.69
N ALA A 122 -5.62 -4.60 -20.23
CA ALA A 122 -5.45 -5.16 -18.88
C ALA A 122 -4.04 -5.71 -18.67
N LEU A 123 -3.45 -6.39 -19.66
CA LEU A 123 -2.07 -6.87 -19.59
C LEU A 123 -1.03 -5.73 -19.58
N ALA A 124 -1.23 -4.70 -20.41
CA ALA A 124 -0.39 -3.50 -20.45
C ALA A 124 -0.49 -2.70 -19.13
N LEU A 125 -1.69 -2.63 -18.55
CA LEU A 125 -1.91 -2.02 -17.24
C LEU A 125 -1.27 -2.85 -16.12
N MET A 126 -1.33 -4.19 -16.16
CA MET A 126 -0.66 -5.05 -15.17
C MET A 126 0.86 -4.95 -15.23
N THR A 127 1.44 -4.78 -16.42
CA THR A 127 2.88 -4.52 -16.57
C THR A 127 3.25 -3.13 -16.09
N THR A 128 2.42 -2.12 -16.37
CA THR A 128 2.64 -0.73 -15.93
C THR A 128 2.51 -0.61 -14.42
N TYR A 129 1.40 -1.09 -13.84
CA TYR A 129 1.17 -1.11 -12.40
C TYR A 129 2.20 -1.97 -11.66
N GLY A 130 2.63 -3.08 -12.26
CA GLY A 130 3.67 -3.93 -11.71
C GLY A 130 5.06 -3.29 -11.60
N LYS A 131 5.28 -2.09 -12.15
CA LYS A 131 6.48 -1.28 -11.89
C LYS A 131 6.42 -0.55 -10.54
N TYR A 132 5.22 -0.29 -10.02
CA TYR A 132 4.97 0.55 -8.85
C TYR A 132 4.41 -0.24 -7.66
N PHE A 133 3.73 -1.37 -7.94
CA PHE A 133 2.99 -2.17 -6.96
C PHE A 133 3.32 -3.65 -7.08
N SER A 134 3.32 -4.32 -5.93
CA SER A 134 3.33 -5.78 -5.84
C SER A 134 1.95 -6.36 -6.19
N SER A 135 1.90 -7.66 -6.47
CA SER A 135 0.63 -8.35 -6.75
C SER A 135 -0.32 -8.34 -5.55
N ALA A 136 0.20 -8.35 -4.32
CA ALA A 136 -0.62 -8.27 -3.11
C ALA A 136 -1.31 -6.90 -2.98
N GLU A 137 -0.56 -5.82 -3.22
CA GLU A 137 -1.08 -4.46 -3.23
C GLU A 137 -2.12 -4.27 -4.34
N LEU A 138 -1.86 -4.76 -5.55
CA LEU A 138 -2.83 -4.67 -6.65
C LEU A 138 -4.11 -5.43 -6.35
N LYS A 139 -4.02 -6.62 -5.77
CA LYS A 139 -5.19 -7.37 -5.32
C LYS A 139 -6.01 -6.56 -4.32
N GLN A 140 -5.37 -5.91 -3.35
CA GLN A 140 -6.04 -5.05 -2.37
C GLN A 140 -6.72 -3.86 -3.06
N ILE A 141 -6.01 -3.13 -3.92
CA ILE A 141 -6.53 -1.97 -4.66
C ILE A 141 -7.79 -2.34 -5.46
N PHE A 142 -7.74 -3.43 -6.23
CA PHE A 142 -8.88 -3.84 -7.05
C PHE A 142 -10.05 -4.38 -6.23
N THR A 143 -9.77 -5.06 -5.11
CA THR A 143 -10.83 -5.56 -4.21
C THR A 143 -11.57 -4.39 -3.56
N ASN A 144 -10.82 -3.41 -3.05
CA ASN A 144 -11.36 -2.26 -2.35
C ASN A 144 -12.11 -1.28 -3.26
N TRP A 145 -11.90 -1.35 -4.59
CA TRP A 145 -12.61 -0.48 -5.54
C TRP A 145 -14.13 -0.59 -5.39
N SER A 146 -14.64 -1.82 -5.26
CA SER A 146 -16.07 -2.10 -5.04
C SER A 146 -16.67 -1.39 -3.83
N LEU A 147 -15.85 -1.02 -2.83
CA LEU A 147 -16.31 -0.34 -1.61
C LEU A 147 -16.60 1.14 -1.85
N ILE A 148 -15.90 1.76 -2.81
CA ILE A 148 -15.98 3.21 -3.06
C ILE A 148 -16.60 3.56 -4.41
N GLU A 149 -16.76 2.62 -5.33
CA GLU A 149 -17.14 2.86 -6.73
C GLU A 149 -18.40 3.74 -6.86
N ALA A 150 -19.47 3.43 -6.12
CA ALA A 150 -20.71 4.20 -6.16
C ALA A 150 -20.51 5.66 -5.73
N ASP A 151 -19.83 5.88 -4.60
CA ASP A 151 -19.56 7.22 -4.07
C ASP A 151 -18.56 7.98 -4.95
N TRP A 152 -17.59 7.27 -5.54
CA TRP A 152 -16.59 7.83 -6.44
C TRP A 152 -17.22 8.44 -7.68
N LEU A 153 -18.16 7.73 -8.32
CA LEU A 153 -18.87 8.24 -9.50
C LEU A 153 -19.60 9.54 -9.18
N VAL A 154 -20.31 9.59 -8.05
CA VAL A 154 -21.01 10.80 -7.60
C VAL A 154 -20.04 11.95 -7.35
N VAL A 155 -18.94 11.71 -6.63
CA VAL A 155 -17.94 12.77 -6.34
C VAL A 155 -17.31 13.28 -7.63
N LYS A 156 -16.95 12.39 -8.55
CA LYS A 156 -16.37 12.76 -9.85
C LYS A 156 -17.29 13.67 -10.66
N ASP A 157 -18.58 13.35 -10.71
CA ASP A 157 -19.56 14.16 -11.45
C ASP A 157 -19.79 15.52 -10.80
N LEU A 158 -19.81 15.59 -9.46
CA LEU A 158 -19.89 16.86 -8.72
C LEU A 158 -18.65 17.74 -8.91
N VAL A 159 -17.46 17.13 -8.98
CA VAL A 159 -16.23 17.87 -9.30
C VAL A 159 -16.29 18.41 -10.73
N ARG A 160 -16.83 17.64 -11.69
CA ARG A 160 -17.03 18.13 -13.05
C ARG A 160 -17.96 19.34 -13.08
N ASP A 161 -19.10 19.29 -12.39
CA ASP A 161 -20.02 20.44 -12.29
C ASP A 161 -19.33 21.69 -11.71
N ALA A 162 -18.53 21.51 -10.64
CA ALA A 162 -17.78 22.60 -10.04
C ALA A 162 -16.74 23.22 -11.00
N MET A 163 -16.08 22.40 -11.82
CA MET A 163 -15.16 22.86 -12.87
C MET A 163 -15.89 23.61 -13.99
N ASP A 164 -17.03 23.10 -14.44
CA ASP A 164 -17.83 23.73 -15.49
C ASP A 164 -18.36 25.10 -15.05
N ARG A 165 -18.67 25.24 -13.75
CA ARG A 165 -19.02 26.51 -13.08
C ARG A 165 -17.81 27.38 -12.73
N GLN A 166 -16.59 26.90 -12.99
CA GLN A 166 -15.33 27.61 -12.74
C GLN A 166 -15.17 28.09 -11.30
N LEU A 167 -15.60 27.26 -10.34
CA LEU A 167 -15.46 27.61 -8.93
C LEU A 167 -13.98 27.64 -8.53
N PRO A 168 -13.55 28.60 -7.68
CA PRO A 168 -12.16 28.64 -7.24
C PRO A 168 -11.86 27.51 -6.23
N PRO A 169 -10.60 27.03 -6.14
CA PRO A 169 -10.23 25.90 -5.27
C PRO A 169 -10.53 26.11 -3.77
N ASP A 170 -10.61 27.36 -3.31
CA ASP A 170 -10.92 27.72 -1.93
C ASP A 170 -12.42 27.89 -1.65
N ALA A 171 -13.28 27.77 -2.67
CA ALA A 171 -14.72 27.83 -2.49
C ALA A 171 -15.21 26.73 -1.51
N PRO A 172 -16.18 27.03 -0.63
CA PRO A 172 -16.72 26.06 0.33
C PRO A 172 -17.17 24.74 -0.31
N GLU A 173 -17.85 24.83 -1.45
CA GLU A 173 -18.33 23.68 -2.22
C GLU A 173 -17.16 22.79 -2.70
N VAL A 174 -16.12 23.42 -3.24
CA VAL A 174 -14.92 22.72 -3.73
C VAL A 174 -14.12 22.11 -2.58
N GLN A 175 -14.03 22.79 -1.44
CA GLN A 175 -13.37 22.27 -0.24
C GLN A 175 -14.12 21.09 0.37
N ALA A 176 -15.47 21.06 0.28
CA ALA A 176 -16.26 19.91 0.69
C ALA A 176 -16.05 18.71 -0.27
N LEU A 177 -15.93 18.96 -1.57
CA LEU A 177 -15.57 17.94 -2.55
C LEU A 177 -14.15 17.40 -2.34
N ALA A 178 -13.18 18.27 -2.05
CA ALA A 178 -11.81 17.89 -1.72
C ALA A 178 -11.76 16.99 -0.49
N TYR A 179 -12.52 17.31 0.57
CA TYR A 179 -12.66 16.44 1.74
C TYR A 179 -13.21 15.06 1.37
N ARG A 180 -14.29 15.00 0.59
CA ARG A 180 -14.90 13.74 0.14
C ARG A 180 -13.93 12.93 -0.71
N TRP A 181 -13.23 13.58 -1.64
CA TRP A 181 -12.22 12.95 -2.49
C TRP A 181 -11.11 12.31 -1.67
N MET A 182 -10.52 13.07 -0.73
CA MET A 182 -9.48 12.55 0.17
C MET A 182 -9.99 11.36 0.99
N ALA A 183 -11.20 11.45 1.55
CA ALA A 183 -11.79 10.41 2.37
C ALA A 183 -12.01 9.11 1.57
N LEU A 184 -12.44 9.20 0.31
CA LEU A 184 -12.61 8.04 -0.57
C LEU A 184 -11.27 7.43 -0.97
N MET A 185 -10.31 8.25 -1.38
CA MET A 185 -8.97 7.78 -1.78
C MET A 185 -8.25 7.08 -0.63
N LEU A 186 -8.33 7.63 0.59
CA LEU A 186 -7.76 7.01 1.79
C LEU A 186 -8.44 5.67 2.11
N HIS A 187 -9.78 5.62 2.04
CA HIS A 187 -10.52 4.39 2.30
C HIS A 187 -10.22 3.30 1.27
N TRP A 188 -10.13 3.68 -0.01
CA TRP A 188 -9.78 2.78 -1.09
C TRP A 188 -8.41 2.13 -0.89
N MET A 189 -7.42 2.90 -0.43
CA MET A 189 -6.09 2.40 -0.09
C MET A 189 -6.03 1.68 1.27
N GLY A 190 -7.17 1.48 1.95
CA GLY A 190 -7.24 0.81 3.24
C GLY A 190 -6.56 1.59 4.38
N GLY A 191 -6.44 2.92 4.25
CA GLY A 191 -5.71 3.77 5.20
C GLY A 191 -4.21 3.88 4.94
N ASP A 192 -3.68 3.21 3.90
CA ASP A 192 -2.26 3.26 3.57
C ASP A 192 -1.92 4.53 2.77
N LEU A 193 -1.37 5.53 3.47
CA LEU A 193 -0.93 6.78 2.85
C LEU A 193 0.27 6.60 1.91
N ASP A 194 1.14 5.63 2.17
CA ASP A 194 2.34 5.41 1.35
C ASP A 194 1.93 4.74 0.02
N LEU A 195 0.92 3.86 0.05
CA LEU A 195 0.28 3.31 -1.14
C LEU A 195 -0.44 4.39 -1.94
N LEU A 196 -1.16 5.29 -1.27
CA LEU A 196 -1.83 6.43 -1.90
C LEU A 196 -0.85 7.36 -2.61
N GLU A 197 0.29 7.68 -1.98
CA GLU A 197 1.33 8.53 -2.55
C GLU A 197 1.94 7.89 -3.82
N ARG A 198 2.25 6.60 -3.77
CA ARG A 198 2.73 5.85 -4.95
C ARG A 198 1.69 5.79 -6.06
N TRP A 199 0.40 5.64 -5.72
CA TRP A 199 -0.69 5.69 -6.69
C TRP A 199 -0.75 7.04 -7.41
N GLY A 200 -0.71 8.15 -6.65
CA GLY A 200 -0.67 9.49 -7.22
C GLY A 200 0.59 9.76 -8.06
N HIS A 201 1.74 9.18 -7.69
CA HIS A 201 2.95 9.26 -8.50
C HIS A 201 2.78 8.54 -9.85
N MET A 202 2.37 7.27 -9.82
CA MET A 202 2.11 6.45 -11.02
C MET A 202 1.11 7.13 -11.96
N PHE A 203 0.03 7.67 -11.42
CA PHE A 203 -1.01 8.32 -12.23
C PHE A 203 -0.50 9.56 -12.99
N ARG A 204 0.43 10.31 -12.39
CA ARG A 204 1.04 11.50 -13.02
C ARG A 204 2.13 11.14 -14.03
N THR A 205 2.85 10.04 -13.82
CA THR A 205 3.94 9.62 -14.69
C THR A 205 3.49 8.77 -15.88
N GLU A 206 2.32 8.15 -15.80
CA GLU A 206 1.80 7.24 -16.84
C GLU A 206 0.49 7.81 -17.46
N PRO A 207 0.57 8.68 -18.49
CA PRO A 207 -0.61 9.30 -19.13
C PRO A 207 -1.63 8.29 -19.69
N SER A 208 -1.20 7.06 -19.99
CA SER A 208 -2.03 5.95 -20.45
C SER A 208 -3.08 5.50 -19.42
N THR A 209 -2.95 5.92 -18.16
CA THR A 209 -3.86 5.59 -17.05
C THR A 209 -4.97 6.63 -16.84
N GLN A 210 -4.89 7.80 -17.50
CA GLN A 210 -5.82 8.90 -17.29
C GLN A 210 -7.09 8.75 -18.16
N GLY A 211 -8.25 9.13 -17.61
CA GLY A 211 -9.52 9.16 -18.37
C GLY A 211 -10.08 7.79 -18.81
N ARG A 212 -9.56 6.68 -18.29
CA ARG A 212 -9.98 5.30 -18.59
C ARG A 212 -10.55 4.60 -17.35
N ASN A 213 -11.50 3.68 -17.51
CA ASN A 213 -12.09 2.89 -16.40
C ASN A 213 -12.44 3.74 -15.15
N HIS A 214 -13.26 4.78 -15.34
CA HIS A 214 -13.68 5.71 -14.28
C HIS A 214 -12.57 6.60 -13.68
N ALA A 215 -11.33 6.50 -14.16
CA ALA A 215 -10.27 7.42 -13.81
C ALA A 215 -10.61 8.85 -14.25
N PRO A 216 -10.31 9.86 -13.41
CA PRO A 216 -10.54 11.25 -13.77
C PRO A 216 -9.51 11.70 -14.83
N PRO A 217 -9.85 12.67 -15.68
CA PRO A 217 -8.88 13.26 -16.59
C PRO A 217 -7.87 14.12 -15.81
N GLY A 218 -6.68 14.34 -16.37
CA GLY A 218 -5.60 15.08 -15.70
C GLY A 218 -6.02 16.46 -15.18
N GLU A 219 -6.77 17.24 -15.97
CA GLU A 219 -7.31 18.55 -15.58
C GLU A 219 -8.16 18.52 -14.30
N MET A 220 -8.92 17.44 -14.09
CA MET A 220 -9.78 17.29 -12.92
C MET A 220 -8.95 16.99 -11.67
N ILE A 221 -7.88 16.21 -11.84
CA ILE A 221 -6.94 15.94 -10.75
C ILE A 221 -6.21 17.20 -10.36
N GLU A 222 -5.68 17.97 -11.31
CA GLU A 222 -5.01 19.24 -11.03
C GLU A 222 -5.92 20.19 -10.25
N TYR A 223 -7.20 20.27 -10.66
CA TYR A 223 -8.21 21.07 -9.99
C TYR A 223 -8.46 20.63 -8.54
N VAL A 224 -8.66 19.33 -8.30
CA VAL A 224 -8.90 18.81 -6.94
C VAL A 224 -7.63 18.86 -6.09
N GLU A 225 -6.45 18.57 -6.66
CA GLU A 225 -5.15 18.67 -5.98
C GLU A 225 -4.89 20.11 -5.49
N ALA A 226 -5.27 21.13 -6.26
CA ALA A 226 -5.16 22.52 -5.82
C ALA A 226 -5.98 22.78 -4.54
N ALA A 227 -7.22 22.26 -4.49
CA ALA A 227 -8.08 22.39 -3.31
C ALA A 227 -7.56 21.58 -2.11
N ILE A 228 -7.08 20.35 -2.35
CA ILE A 228 -6.47 19.48 -1.33
C ILE A 228 -5.21 20.14 -0.76
N LYS A 229 -4.35 20.73 -1.61
CA LYS A 229 -3.12 21.39 -1.17
C LYS A 229 -3.39 22.53 -0.20
N LEU A 230 -4.40 23.36 -0.47
CA LEU A 230 -4.84 24.41 0.45
C LEU A 230 -5.28 23.82 1.79
N ARG A 231 -6.11 22.76 1.74
CA ARG A 231 -6.59 22.06 2.93
C ARG A 231 -5.45 21.47 3.77
N MET A 232 -4.51 20.78 3.12
CA MET A 232 -3.37 20.12 3.77
C MET A 232 -2.43 21.12 4.43
N ALA A 233 -2.14 22.25 3.77
CA ALA A 233 -1.31 23.31 4.35
C ALA A 233 -1.87 23.86 5.67
N LEU A 234 -3.19 23.81 5.86
CA LEU A 234 -3.84 24.20 7.12
C LEU A 234 -3.82 23.06 8.14
N LEU A 235 -4.12 21.82 7.71
CA LEU A 235 -4.13 20.65 8.59
C LEU A 235 -2.74 20.38 9.19
N GLU A 236 -1.66 20.55 8.43
CA GLU A 236 -0.27 20.34 8.87
C GLU A 236 0.16 21.27 10.01
N LYS A 237 -0.53 22.40 10.22
CA LYS A 237 -0.29 23.27 11.39
C LYS A 237 -0.71 22.63 12.71
N TYR A 238 -1.63 21.67 12.65
CA TYR A 238 -2.27 21.06 13.83
C TYR A 238 -2.01 19.56 13.96
N LEU A 239 -1.74 18.86 12.84
CA LEU A 239 -1.66 17.41 12.75
C LEU A 239 -0.28 16.98 12.25
N THR A 240 0.25 15.90 12.83
CA THR A 240 1.45 15.24 12.34
C THR A 240 1.11 14.23 11.22
N ARG A 241 2.13 13.72 10.52
CA ARG A 241 1.93 12.59 9.58
C ARG A 241 1.34 11.36 10.26
N ASP A 242 1.75 11.06 11.49
CA ASP A 242 1.20 9.92 12.23
C ASP A 242 -0.26 10.14 12.63
N ASP A 243 -0.64 11.39 12.98
CA ASP A 243 -2.04 11.75 13.20
C ASP A 243 -2.89 11.52 11.95
N LEU A 244 -2.37 11.88 10.77
CA LEU A 244 -3.07 11.68 9.49
C LEU A 244 -3.20 10.20 9.12
N ARG A 245 -2.16 9.39 9.33
CA ARG A 245 -2.20 7.92 9.15
C ARG A 245 -3.19 7.24 10.11
N ALA A 246 -3.39 7.85 11.27
CA ALA A 246 -4.28 7.36 12.31
C ALA A 246 -5.76 7.64 12.04
N LEU A 247 -6.11 8.45 11.05
CA LEU A 247 -7.50 8.77 10.70
C LEU A 247 -8.21 7.55 10.12
N GLY A 248 -9.39 7.28 10.67
CA GLY A 248 -10.33 6.31 10.13
C GLY A 248 -11.12 6.87 8.94
N HIS A 249 -12.09 6.07 8.48
CA HIS A 249 -13.04 6.48 7.45
C HIS A 249 -14.46 6.47 8.01
N VAL A 250 -15.24 7.48 7.62
CA VAL A 250 -16.68 7.55 7.87
C VAL A 250 -17.36 7.81 6.52
N PRO A 251 -18.26 6.92 6.06
CA PRO A 251 -18.98 7.11 4.80
C PRO A 251 -19.69 8.47 4.76
N HIS A 252 -19.64 9.14 3.61
CA HIS A 252 -20.26 10.46 3.48
C HIS A 252 -21.78 10.41 3.72
N THR A 253 -22.43 9.30 3.36
CA THR A 253 -23.86 9.06 3.60
C THR A 253 -24.25 9.14 5.08
N HIS A 254 -23.37 8.74 6.00
CA HIS A 254 -23.63 8.84 7.44
C HIS A 254 -23.62 10.30 7.91
N TRP A 255 -22.72 11.12 7.37
CA TRP A 255 -22.71 12.56 7.65
C TRP A 255 -23.93 13.25 7.02
N ALA A 256 -24.28 12.90 5.78
CA ALA A 256 -25.43 13.47 5.08
C ALA A 256 -26.76 13.15 5.78
N ALA A 257 -26.93 11.92 6.28
CA ALA A 257 -28.08 11.54 7.09
C ALA A 257 -28.15 12.35 8.40
N LEU A 258 -27.01 12.56 9.05
CA LEU A 258 -26.95 13.41 10.26
C LEU A 258 -27.29 14.87 9.97
N GLU A 259 -26.77 15.43 8.88
CA GLU A 259 -27.12 16.77 8.42
C GLU A 259 -28.64 16.89 8.20
N ALA A 260 -29.23 15.97 7.44
CA ALA A 260 -30.66 16.00 7.11
C ALA A 260 -31.56 15.94 8.35
N ASP A 261 -31.26 15.01 9.27
CA ASP A 261 -32.03 14.86 10.51
C ASP A 261 -31.97 16.14 11.37
N VAL A 262 -30.78 16.74 11.52
CA VAL A 262 -30.62 17.94 12.34
C VAL A 262 -31.24 19.17 11.66
N GLN A 263 -31.16 19.28 10.34
CA GLN A 263 -31.86 20.32 9.58
C GLN A 263 -33.38 20.25 9.81
N GLN A 264 -33.95 19.04 9.90
CA GLN A 264 -35.37 18.87 10.24
C GLN A 264 -35.68 19.33 11.67
N LEU A 265 -34.83 19.00 12.66
CA LEU A 265 -34.99 19.49 14.04
C LEU A 265 -34.93 21.03 14.11
N LEU A 266 -34.01 21.64 13.35
CA LEU A 266 -33.88 23.10 13.24
C LEU A 266 -35.10 23.73 12.56
N ALA A 267 -35.63 23.12 11.50
CA ALA A 267 -36.84 23.58 10.82
C ALA A 267 -38.07 23.55 11.74
N LEU A 268 -38.16 22.53 12.61
CA LEU A 268 -39.18 22.43 13.66
C LEU A 268 -38.91 23.34 14.87
N ARG A 269 -37.76 24.04 14.89
CA ARG A 269 -37.31 24.92 15.99
C ARG A 269 -37.28 24.21 17.35
N LEU A 270 -36.96 22.92 17.36
CA LEU A 270 -36.81 22.18 18.60
C LEU A 270 -35.59 22.69 19.38
N PRO A 271 -35.66 22.78 20.72
CA PRO A 271 -34.55 23.26 21.51
C PRO A 271 -33.42 22.22 21.60
N SER A 272 -32.19 22.67 21.82
CA SER A 272 -31.00 21.81 21.87
C SER A 272 -31.01 20.77 23.00
N HIS A 273 -31.84 20.94 24.03
CA HIS A 273 -32.03 19.97 25.11
C HIS A 273 -33.11 18.92 24.82
N HIS A 274 -33.76 18.98 23.64
CA HIS A 274 -34.74 17.98 23.24
C HIS A 274 -34.09 16.59 23.11
N PRO A 275 -34.78 15.48 23.49
CA PRO A 275 -34.21 14.13 23.40
C PRO A 275 -33.65 13.77 22.01
N ASP A 276 -34.33 14.16 20.94
CA ASP A 276 -33.85 13.92 19.57
C ASP A 276 -32.58 14.73 19.23
N ALA A 277 -32.45 15.94 19.79
CA ALA A 277 -31.25 16.76 19.65
C ALA A 277 -30.06 16.12 20.35
N ILE A 278 -30.28 15.60 21.57
CA ILE A 278 -29.28 14.84 22.32
C ILE A 278 -28.89 13.56 21.58
N THR A 279 -29.87 12.85 21.01
CA THR A 279 -29.63 11.63 20.21
C THR A 279 -28.78 11.92 18.97
N ALA A 280 -29.10 12.98 18.23
CA ALA A 280 -28.29 13.42 17.08
C ALA A 280 -26.86 13.82 17.49
N ALA A 281 -26.71 14.51 18.63
CA ALA A 281 -25.43 14.87 19.24
C ALA A 281 -24.59 13.64 19.63
N LEU A 282 -25.19 12.60 20.21
CA LEU A 282 -24.50 11.35 20.52
C LEU A 282 -24.09 10.60 19.26
N ARG A 283 -24.94 10.56 18.23
CA ARG A 283 -24.57 10.01 16.91
C ARG A 283 -23.40 10.77 16.30
N TRP A 284 -23.41 12.10 16.40
CA TRP A 284 -22.30 12.94 15.96
C TRP A 284 -20.99 12.58 16.67
N ASN A 285 -21.02 12.38 17.99
CA ASN A 285 -19.86 11.91 18.75
C ASN A 285 -19.34 10.56 18.25
N ALA A 286 -20.23 9.60 18.02
CA ALA A 286 -19.86 8.26 17.54
C ALA A 286 -19.19 8.30 16.17
N LEU A 287 -19.66 9.16 15.24
CA LEU A 287 -19.01 9.34 13.94
C LEU A 287 -17.60 9.94 14.09
N PHE A 288 -17.42 10.92 14.98
CA PHE A 288 -16.09 11.47 15.28
C PHE A 288 -15.16 10.45 15.95
N ASP A 289 -15.68 9.57 16.81
CA ASP A 289 -14.91 8.51 17.43
C ASP A 289 -14.46 7.46 16.42
N GLN A 290 -15.33 7.11 15.45
CA GLN A 290 -14.96 6.27 14.31
C GLN A 290 -13.86 6.94 13.46
N LEU A 291 -14.01 8.23 13.15
CA LEU A 291 -13.02 8.99 12.38
C LEU A 291 -11.66 9.09 13.06
N THR A 292 -11.62 9.16 14.40
CA THR A 292 -10.38 9.35 15.16
C THR A 292 -9.81 8.05 15.74
N GLY A 293 -10.49 6.92 15.54
CA GLY A 293 -10.14 5.65 16.19
C GLY A 293 -10.16 5.75 17.72
N GLN A 294 -11.11 6.52 18.27
CA GLN A 294 -11.26 6.80 19.71
C GLN A 294 -10.03 7.45 20.36
N ARG A 295 -9.19 8.15 19.59
CA ARG A 295 -8.01 8.86 20.13
C ARG A 295 -8.38 10.29 20.53
N PRO A 296 -8.45 10.62 21.83
CA PRO A 296 -8.95 11.94 22.28
C PRO A 296 -8.04 13.10 21.84
N GLY A 297 -6.71 12.89 21.80
CA GLY A 297 -5.76 13.91 21.35
C GLY A 297 -5.94 14.27 19.86
N LEU A 298 -6.18 13.27 19.01
CA LEU A 298 -6.45 13.47 17.59
C LEU A 298 -7.77 14.23 17.37
N ARG A 299 -8.81 13.84 18.14
CA ARG A 299 -10.10 14.52 18.14
C ARG A 299 -9.96 16.00 18.50
N GLN A 300 -9.22 16.32 19.57
CA GLN A 300 -9.00 17.70 19.99
C GLN A 300 -8.27 18.52 18.93
N LYS A 301 -7.24 17.96 18.29
CA LYS A 301 -6.51 18.61 17.18
C LYS A 301 -7.42 18.92 16.00
N LEU A 302 -8.26 17.98 15.57
CA LEU A 302 -9.21 18.19 14.46
C LEU A 302 -10.25 19.28 14.78
N LEU A 303 -10.79 19.27 15.99
CA LEU A 303 -11.73 20.31 16.42
C LEU A 303 -11.05 21.68 16.49
N ALA A 304 -9.82 21.76 17.00
CA ALA A 304 -9.04 22.99 17.04
C ALA A 304 -8.73 23.52 15.62
N ALA A 305 -8.33 22.64 14.70
CA ALA A 305 -8.09 23.01 13.31
C ALA A 305 -9.36 23.57 12.66
N SER A 306 -10.49 22.86 12.78
CA SER A 306 -11.76 23.31 12.22
C SER A 306 -12.31 24.59 12.87
N ALA A 307 -11.99 24.88 14.12
CA ALA A 307 -12.44 26.10 14.81
C ALA A 307 -11.64 27.33 14.41
N ASN A 308 -10.35 27.17 14.10
CA ASN A 308 -9.45 28.28 13.81
C ASN A 308 -9.27 28.55 12.30
N GLU A 309 -9.64 27.59 11.44
CA GLU A 309 -9.40 27.68 10.00
C GLU A 309 -10.72 27.70 9.21
N PRO A 310 -11.19 28.87 8.73
CA PRO A 310 -12.45 29.01 8.01
C PRO A 310 -12.58 28.10 6.78
N LEU A 311 -11.48 27.84 6.08
CA LEU A 311 -11.45 26.95 4.92
C LEU A 311 -11.79 25.49 5.30
N LEU A 312 -11.22 25.00 6.42
CA LEU A 312 -11.50 23.66 6.93
C LEU A 312 -12.95 23.54 7.40
N GLN A 313 -13.45 24.61 8.00
CA GLN A 313 -14.83 24.72 8.45
C GLN A 313 -15.83 24.74 7.27
N ALA A 314 -15.47 25.41 6.18
CA ALA A 314 -16.26 25.49 4.96
C ALA A 314 -16.35 24.14 4.24
N GLY A 315 -15.24 23.40 4.18
CA GLY A 315 -15.20 22.04 3.64
C GLY A 315 -15.54 20.94 4.66
N SER A 316 -16.35 21.26 5.67
CA SER A 316 -16.83 20.28 6.66
C SER A 316 -18.05 19.53 6.12
N PRO A 317 -18.23 18.24 6.44
CA PRO A 317 -19.39 17.48 5.97
C PRO A 317 -20.72 17.91 6.59
N LEU A 318 -20.71 18.69 7.67
CA LEU A 318 -21.90 19.25 8.32
C LEU A 318 -21.91 20.77 8.18
N SER A 319 -23.09 21.39 8.00
CA SER A 319 -23.21 22.84 7.87
C SER A 319 -22.96 23.59 9.19
N ALA A 320 -22.65 24.89 9.11
CA ALA A 320 -22.40 25.70 10.31
C ALA A 320 -23.58 25.74 11.31
N PRO A 321 -24.85 25.91 10.88
CA PRO A 321 -26.00 25.86 11.79
C PRO A 321 -26.15 24.50 12.49
N VAL A 322 -25.98 23.40 11.74
CA VAL A 322 -26.07 22.04 12.26
C VAL A 322 -24.99 21.76 13.30
N ARG A 323 -23.73 22.13 13.02
CA ARG A 323 -22.63 21.98 13.99
C ARG A 323 -22.88 22.78 15.26
N ALA A 324 -23.31 24.04 15.15
CA ALA A 324 -23.62 24.89 16.30
C ALA A 324 -24.73 24.26 17.17
N TYR A 325 -25.78 23.73 16.53
CA TYR A 325 -26.87 23.04 17.21
C TYR A 325 -26.40 21.76 17.94
N LEU A 326 -25.59 20.93 17.27
CA LEU A 326 -25.05 19.70 17.85
C LEU A 326 -24.10 19.97 19.03
N HIS A 327 -23.26 21.01 18.94
CA HIS A 327 -22.42 21.45 20.06
C HIS A 327 -23.27 21.88 21.27
N ALA A 328 -24.33 22.67 21.05
CA ALA A 328 -25.23 23.08 22.13
C ALA A 328 -25.95 21.88 22.75
N ALA A 329 -26.40 20.93 21.94
CA ALA A 329 -27.07 19.71 22.42
C ALA A 329 -26.13 18.80 23.23
N LEU A 330 -24.87 18.65 22.82
CA LEU A 330 -23.87 17.93 23.62
C LEU A 330 -23.61 18.59 24.98
N ALA A 331 -23.55 19.92 25.02
CA ALA A 331 -23.39 20.65 26.28
C ALA A 331 -24.57 20.42 27.24
N CYS A 332 -25.78 20.24 26.71
CA CYS A 332 -26.97 19.87 27.50
C CYS A 332 -26.99 18.40 27.95
N ALA A 333 -26.28 17.51 27.26
CA ALA A 333 -26.20 16.08 27.62
C ALA A 333 -25.18 15.80 28.74
N ALA A 334 -24.11 16.60 28.84
CA ALA A 334 -23.03 16.44 29.82
C ALA A 334 -23.46 16.52 31.32
N PRO A 335 -24.47 17.31 31.74
CA PRO A 335 -24.89 17.38 33.14
C PRO A 335 -25.66 16.15 33.65
N ALA A 336 -26.25 15.33 32.76
CA ALA A 336 -27.13 14.22 33.17
C ALA A 336 -26.38 12.96 33.64
N ALA A 337 -25.10 12.79 33.27
CA ALA A 337 -24.30 11.63 33.66
C ALA A 337 -23.72 11.72 35.09
N ALA A 338 -23.72 12.90 35.71
CA ALA A 338 -23.13 13.15 37.03
C ALA A 338 -24.12 13.01 38.20
N HIS A 339 -25.40 12.68 37.95
CA HIS A 339 -26.45 12.65 38.99
C HIS A 339 -27.27 11.34 39.04
N ALA A 340 -26.78 10.24 38.47
CA ALA A 340 -27.37 8.94 38.76
C ALA A 340 -27.10 8.59 40.25
N PRO A 341 -28.13 8.39 41.10
CA PRO A 341 -27.92 7.96 42.47
C PRO A 341 -27.23 6.59 42.46
N ARG A 342 -26.13 6.46 43.21
CA ARG A 342 -25.48 5.16 43.45
C ARG A 342 -26.54 4.19 44.02
N PRO A 343 -26.61 2.94 43.53
CA PRO A 343 -27.48 1.95 44.16
C PRO A 343 -26.99 1.71 45.58
N GLU A 344 -27.87 1.95 46.56
CA GLU A 344 -27.64 1.57 47.96
C GLU A 344 -27.42 0.06 48.02
N LEU A 345 -26.24 -0.34 48.50
CA LEU A 345 -25.96 -1.73 48.84
C LEU A 345 -26.84 -2.11 50.05
N PRO A 346 -27.52 -3.27 50.04
CA PRO A 346 -28.33 -3.67 51.17
C PRO A 346 -27.43 -3.92 52.40
N SER A 347 -27.72 -3.21 53.47
CA SER A 347 -27.17 -3.40 54.81
C SER A 347 -27.31 -4.87 55.23
N LYS A 348 -26.19 -5.55 55.42
CA LYS A 348 -26.16 -6.83 56.15
C LYS A 348 -26.28 -6.50 57.64
N GLU A 349 -27.48 -6.70 58.19
CA GLU A 349 -27.64 -6.89 59.64
C GLU A 349 -27.20 -8.31 60.03
N PHE A 350 -26.59 -8.40 61.21
CA PHE A 350 -26.26 -9.63 61.93
C PHE A 350 -27.46 -10.09 62.76
#